data_AF-A0A8H7WH94-F1
#
_entry.id   AF-A0A8H7WH94-F1
#
_cell.length_a   1.000
_cell.length_b   1.000
_cell.length_c   1.000
_cell.angle_alpha   90.00
_cell.angle_beta   90.00
_cell.angle_gamma   90.00
#
_symmetry.space_group_name_H-M   'P 1'
#
loop_
_entity.id
_entity.type
_entity.pdbx_description
1 polymer ?
#
loop_
_entity_poly.entity_id
_entity_poly.type
_entity_poly.pdbx_seq_one_letter_code
_entity_poly.pdbx_strand_id
1 'polypeptide(L)'
;MDLQQLATRARESYEGYEDEIALSVIAEVVSVYNDSEREQPEVVIAVGTLGLGREPCHNYRDWGVVSSRRLSSLVSSKRRLVLDRISQEHSNLAWEVADGEDNKSLPPIPLEIGQSVFIYPNHACVTGAMYRSYFVVDSTLKGRENRIQAVWDRAIGW
;
A
#
# COMPACT_ATOMS: atom_id res chain seq x y z
N MET A 1 -6.76 -11.96 3.62
CA MET A 1 -7.62 -10.88 4.14
C MET A 1 -7.29 -9.58 3.42
N ASP A 2 -8.00 -8.50 3.71
CA ASP A 2 -7.66 -7.12 3.34
C ASP A 2 -7.66 -6.21 4.58
N LEU A 3 -7.33 -4.93 4.41
CA LEU A 3 -7.19 -4.02 5.55
C LEU A 3 -8.53 -3.76 6.27
N GLN A 4 -9.65 -3.71 5.54
CA GLN A 4 -10.97 -3.58 6.16
C GLN A 4 -11.30 -4.79 7.05
N GLN A 5 -11.04 -6.01 6.56
CA GLN A 5 -11.22 -7.23 7.36
C GLN A 5 -10.32 -7.25 8.59
N LEU A 6 -9.04 -6.88 8.47
CA LEU A 6 -8.13 -6.80 9.62
C LEU A 6 -8.62 -5.76 10.65
N ALA A 7 -9.16 -4.64 10.20
CA ALA A 7 -9.68 -3.60 11.08
C ALA A 7 -10.90 -4.05 11.92
N THR A 8 -11.61 -5.12 11.52
CA THR A 8 -12.69 -5.71 12.32
C THR A 8 -12.20 -6.59 13.48
N ARG A 9 -10.90 -6.88 13.56
CA ARG A 9 -10.31 -7.83 14.52
C ARG A 9 -11.02 -9.20 14.51
N ALA A 10 -11.42 -9.67 13.33
CA ALA A 10 -12.17 -10.92 13.15
C ALA A 10 -11.45 -12.18 13.66
N ARG A 11 -10.16 -12.09 14.01
CA ARG A 11 -9.44 -13.14 14.70
C ARG A 11 -8.50 -12.51 15.75
N GLU A 12 -8.24 -13.24 16.83
CA GLU A 12 -7.66 -12.71 18.08
C GLU A 12 -6.15 -12.43 18.04
N SER A 13 -5.40 -13.05 17.13
CA SER A 13 -3.93 -12.92 17.10
C SER A 13 -3.34 -13.01 15.68
N TYR A 14 -2.62 -11.94 15.29
CA TYR A 14 -1.67 -11.91 14.16
C TYR A 14 -0.40 -11.19 14.54
N GLU A 15 0.72 -11.60 13.93
CA GLU A 15 2.01 -10.92 14.10
C GLU A 15 2.03 -9.56 13.38
N GLY A 16 1.39 -9.45 12.21
CA GLY A 16 1.18 -8.19 11.50
C GLY A 16 0.28 -8.33 10.26
N TYR A 17 -0.22 -7.20 9.74
CA TYR A 17 -1.08 -7.20 8.54
C TYR A 17 -0.38 -7.75 7.30
N GLU A 18 0.95 -7.66 7.25
CA GLU A 18 1.77 -8.12 6.13
C GLU A 18 1.79 -9.66 5.98
N ASP A 19 1.50 -10.41 7.04
CA ASP A 19 1.40 -11.88 6.99
C ASP A 19 0.03 -12.35 6.51
N GLU A 20 -0.99 -11.53 6.70
CA GLU A 20 -2.40 -11.92 6.54
C GLU A 20 -3.01 -11.45 5.22
N ILE A 21 -2.36 -10.48 4.55
CA ILE A 21 -2.80 -9.95 3.27
C ILE A 21 -1.93 -10.52 2.15
N ALA A 22 -2.55 -11.37 1.32
CA ALA A 22 -1.89 -11.98 0.16
C ALA A 22 -1.93 -11.10 -1.11
N LEU A 23 -2.88 -10.16 -1.20
CA LEU A 23 -3.03 -9.28 -2.35
C LEU A 23 -2.30 -7.97 -2.12
N SER A 24 -1.43 -7.60 -3.06
CA SER A 24 -0.83 -6.27 -3.11
C SER A 24 -0.82 -5.75 -4.54
N VAL A 25 -0.88 -4.42 -4.67
CA VAL A 25 -0.69 -3.72 -5.94
C VAL A 25 0.71 -3.13 -5.97
N ILE A 26 1.43 -3.35 -7.06
CA ILE A 26 2.75 -2.77 -7.28
C ILE A 26 2.58 -1.45 -8.02
N ALA A 27 3.21 -0.39 -7.53
CA ALA A 27 3.22 0.91 -8.21
C ALA A 27 4.62 1.52 -8.19
N GLU A 28 4.93 2.32 -9.21
CA GLU A 28 6.18 3.05 -9.31
C GLU A 28 6.04 4.42 -8.62
N VAL A 29 7.09 4.83 -7.92
CA VAL A 29 7.24 6.20 -7.40
C VAL A 29 7.56 7.15 -8.54
N VAL A 30 6.72 8.17 -8.74
CA VAL A 30 6.88 9.14 -9.84
C VAL A 30 7.45 10.48 -9.38
N SER A 31 7.24 10.85 -8.11
CA SER A 31 7.84 12.07 -7.53
C SER A 31 7.96 11.96 -6.02
N VAL A 32 8.93 12.68 -5.44
CA VAL A 32 9.21 12.70 -4.01
C VAL A 32 9.37 14.17 -3.57
N TYR A 33 8.67 14.55 -2.51
CA TYR A 33 8.66 15.89 -1.92
C TYR A 33 9.06 15.79 -0.44
N ASN A 34 10.35 15.99 -0.15
CA ASN A 34 10.92 15.90 1.20
C ASN A 34 11.48 17.25 1.71
N ASP A 35 11.31 18.31 0.94
CA ASP A 35 11.99 19.60 1.02
C ASP A 35 11.09 20.74 1.55
N SER A 36 10.09 20.38 2.36
CA SER A 36 9.13 21.32 2.97
C SER A 36 8.30 22.15 1.97
N GLU A 37 8.25 21.76 0.70
CA GLU A 37 7.33 22.34 -0.30
C GLU A 37 5.85 21.99 -0.01
N ARG A 38 5.62 20.99 0.84
CA ARG A 38 4.31 20.45 1.23
C ARG A 38 4.11 20.55 2.74
N GLU A 39 2.88 20.35 3.20
CA GLU A 39 2.54 20.36 4.63
C GLU A 39 3.25 19.24 5.42
N GLN A 40 3.58 18.14 4.74
CA GLN A 40 4.38 17.03 5.26
C GLN A 40 5.14 16.37 4.10
N PRO A 41 6.18 15.56 4.38
CA PRO A 41 6.83 14.72 3.39
C PRO A 41 5.82 13.88 2.61
N GLU A 42 5.94 13.88 1.28
CA GLU A 42 4.96 13.26 0.39
C GLU A 42 5.61 12.60 -0.81
N VAL A 43 5.04 11.48 -1.26
CA VAL A 43 5.48 10.76 -2.46
C VAL A 43 4.29 10.51 -3.37
N VAL A 44 4.42 10.73 -4.67
CA VAL A 44 3.38 10.38 -5.65
C VAL A 44 3.74 9.06 -6.30
N ILE A 45 2.75 8.18 -6.44
CA ILE A 45 2.88 6.87 -7.09
C ILE A 45 1.93 6.72 -8.27
N ALA A 46 2.34 5.94 -9.27
CA ALA A 46 1.61 5.66 -10.50
C ALA A 46 0.49 4.61 -10.32
N VAL A 47 -0.35 4.79 -9.31
CA VAL A 47 -1.61 4.05 -9.18
C VAL A 47 -2.64 4.91 -8.48
N GLY A 48 -3.87 4.90 -8.97
CA GLY A 48 -4.99 5.61 -8.38
C GLY A 48 -6.22 4.70 -8.26
N THR A 49 -7.41 5.29 -8.29
CA THR A 49 -8.67 4.55 -8.18
C THR A 49 -8.86 3.51 -9.29
N LEU A 50 -8.24 3.68 -10.46
CA LEU A 50 -8.28 2.68 -11.53
C LEU A 50 -7.49 1.41 -11.23
N GLY A 51 -6.54 1.45 -10.29
CA GLY A 51 -5.82 0.26 -9.84
C GLY A 51 -6.30 -0.25 -8.48
N LEU A 52 -6.70 0.65 -7.58
CA LEU A 52 -7.03 0.29 -6.19
C LEU A 52 -8.53 0.21 -5.92
N GLY A 53 -9.36 0.83 -6.77
CA GLY A 53 -10.74 1.16 -6.42
C GLY A 53 -10.85 2.41 -5.53
N ARG A 54 -12.08 2.82 -5.24
CA ARG A 54 -12.38 3.96 -4.36
C ARG A 54 -13.12 3.48 -3.12
N GLU A 55 -12.43 2.72 -2.29
CA GLU A 55 -13.00 2.06 -1.11
C GLU A 55 -12.30 2.57 0.17
N PRO A 56 -12.88 3.58 0.85
CA PRO A 56 -12.32 4.08 2.11
C PRO A 56 -12.52 3.06 3.23
N CYS A 57 -11.63 3.04 4.23
CA CYS A 57 -11.87 2.27 5.44
C CYS A 57 -12.62 3.11 6.48
N HIS A 58 -13.59 2.52 7.18
CA HIS A 58 -14.29 3.22 8.26
C HIS A 58 -13.36 3.49 9.47
N ASN A 59 -12.44 2.57 9.73
CA ASN A 59 -11.65 2.54 10.96
C ASN A 59 -10.30 3.26 10.85
N TYR A 60 -9.89 3.69 9.65
CA TYR A 60 -8.73 4.56 9.44
C TYR A 60 -8.91 5.35 8.13
N ARG A 61 -8.39 6.58 8.06
CA ARG A 61 -8.79 7.58 7.04
C ARG A 61 -8.17 7.38 5.65
N ASP A 62 -7.38 6.33 5.44
CA ASP A 62 -6.52 6.22 4.27
C ASP A 62 -7.02 5.18 3.24
N TRP A 63 -6.42 5.21 2.05
CA TRP A 63 -6.84 4.41 0.89
C TRP A 63 -6.08 3.09 0.73
N GLY A 64 -5.12 2.83 1.61
CA GLY A 64 -4.26 1.65 1.60
C GLY A 64 -2.98 1.88 2.40
N VAL A 65 -2.21 0.82 2.58
CA VAL A 65 -0.96 0.83 3.37
C VAL A 65 0.18 0.29 2.53
N VAL A 66 1.34 0.96 2.57
CA VAL A 66 2.55 0.48 1.90
C VAL A 66 3.23 -0.60 2.75
N SER A 67 3.66 -1.69 2.11
CA SER A 67 4.42 -2.74 2.78
C SER A 67 5.80 -2.24 3.19
N SER A 68 6.13 -2.40 4.47
CA SER A 68 7.47 -2.19 5.01
C SER A 68 8.41 -3.37 4.72
N ARG A 69 7.90 -4.60 4.64
CA ARG A 69 8.72 -5.81 4.43
C ARG A 69 9.60 -5.79 3.20
N ARG A 70 9.11 -5.17 2.13
CA ARG A 70 9.83 -5.11 0.83
C ARG A 70 10.65 -3.83 0.67
N LEU A 71 10.66 -2.97 1.70
CA LEU A 71 11.31 -1.67 1.72
C LEU A 71 12.11 -1.55 3.02
N SER A 72 13.36 -2.02 3.00
CA SER A 72 14.27 -1.97 4.15
C SER A 72 14.40 -0.56 4.74
N SER A 73 14.30 0.48 3.89
CA SER A 73 14.30 1.88 4.29
C SER A 73 13.10 2.26 5.18
N LEU A 74 11.95 1.62 5.01
CA LEU A 74 10.73 1.86 5.80
C LEU A 74 10.69 1.02 7.08
N VAL A 75 11.33 -0.16 7.11
CA VAL A 75 11.41 -1.02 8.32
C VAL A 75 12.00 -0.25 9.52
N SER A 76 12.94 0.65 9.27
CA SER A 76 13.57 1.46 10.33
C SER A 76 12.71 2.62 10.83
N SER A 77 11.64 2.98 10.12
CA SER A 77 10.95 4.26 10.33
C SER A 77 9.98 4.31 11.52
N LYS A 78 9.66 3.17 12.18
CA LYS A 78 8.62 3.02 13.24
C LYS A 78 7.21 3.52 12.86
N ARG A 79 7.05 4.21 11.73
CA ARG A 79 5.81 4.79 11.21
C ARG A 79 5.41 4.04 9.95
N ARG A 80 4.11 4.03 9.67
CA ARG A 80 3.59 3.43 8.45
C ARG A 80 3.45 4.49 7.38
N LEU A 81 3.68 4.10 6.14
CA LEU A 81 3.40 4.92 4.98
C LEU A 81 2.04 4.50 4.42
N VAL A 82 1.15 5.47 4.27
CA VAL A 82 -0.26 5.25 3.90
C VAL A 82 -0.61 6.04 2.65
N LEU A 83 -1.65 5.62 1.94
CA LEU A 83 -2.20 6.37 0.83
C LEU A 83 -3.15 7.43 1.39
N ASP A 84 -2.65 8.64 1.63
CA ASP A 84 -3.40 9.77 2.18
C ASP A 84 -4.43 10.30 1.19
N ARG A 85 -4.05 10.40 -0.10
CA ARG A 85 -4.94 10.90 -1.15
C ARG A 85 -4.86 10.04 -2.40
N ILE A 86 -5.98 9.98 -3.11
CA ILE A 86 -6.12 9.18 -4.33
C ILE A 86 -6.82 9.98 -5.42
N SER A 87 -6.21 9.97 -6.61
CA SER A 87 -6.77 10.45 -7.87
C SER A 87 -7.05 9.26 -8.79
N GLN A 88 -7.46 9.50 -10.04
CA GLN A 88 -7.82 8.42 -10.96
C GLN A 88 -6.66 7.45 -11.22
N GLU A 89 -5.47 7.97 -11.49
CA GLU A 89 -4.28 7.20 -11.91
C GLU A 89 -3.09 7.33 -10.95
N HIS A 90 -3.19 8.24 -9.97
CA HIS A 90 -2.11 8.54 -9.05
C HIS A 90 -2.61 8.56 -7.61
N SER A 91 -1.73 8.29 -6.67
CA SER A 91 -1.96 8.41 -5.23
C SER A 91 -0.80 9.14 -4.58
N ASN A 92 -1.10 9.80 -3.47
CA ASN A 92 -0.12 10.49 -2.65
C ASN A 92 0.08 9.66 -1.39
N LEU A 93 1.32 9.23 -1.18
CA LEU A 93 1.79 8.57 0.01
C LEU A 93 2.26 9.62 1.01
N ALA A 94 1.87 9.45 2.27
CA ALA A 94 2.36 10.24 3.38
C ALA A 94 2.56 9.33 4.59
N TRP A 95 3.27 9.82 5.61
CA TRP A 95 3.32 9.13 6.89
C TRP A 95 1.93 9.10 7.52
N GLU A 96 1.61 7.99 8.17
CA GLU A 96 0.47 7.94 9.08
C GLU A 96 0.72 8.91 10.25
N VAL A 97 -0.22 9.83 10.45
CA VAL A 97 -0.18 10.86 11.48
C VAL A 97 -1.26 10.56 12.52
N ALA A 98 -0.88 10.51 13.80
CA ALA A 98 -1.85 10.34 14.88
C ALA A 98 -2.65 11.64 15.12
N ASP A 99 -3.86 11.53 15.66
CA ASP A 99 -4.69 12.70 15.98
C ASP A 99 -3.93 13.68 16.90
N GLY A 100 -3.76 14.92 16.43
CA GLY A 100 -3.09 15.99 17.17
C GLY A 100 -1.56 16.02 17.05
N GLU A 101 -0.96 15.14 16.24
CA GLU A 101 0.46 15.16 15.95
C GLU A 101 0.82 16.23 14.91
N ASP A 102 1.98 16.89 15.08
CA ASP A 102 2.51 17.84 14.11
C ASP A 102 3.06 17.12 12.88
N ASN A 103 2.47 17.39 11.73
CA ASN A 103 2.84 16.77 10.46
C ASN A 103 4.05 17.43 9.78
N LYS A 104 4.45 18.65 10.19
CA LYS A 104 5.55 19.40 9.56
C LYS A 104 6.94 18.92 9.97
N SER A 105 7.06 18.29 11.15
CA SER A 105 8.32 17.79 11.70
C SER A 105 8.58 16.31 11.40
N LEU A 106 7.80 15.72 10.49
CA LEU A 106 7.96 14.34 10.07
C LEU A 106 9.24 14.13 9.25
N PRO A 107 9.90 12.96 9.40
CA PRO A 107 11.15 12.67 8.69
C PRO A 107 10.92 12.54 7.17
N PRO A 108 11.94 12.76 6.34
CA PRO A 108 11.82 12.54 4.91
C PRO A 108 11.42 11.08 4.60
N ILE A 109 10.58 10.89 3.59
CA ILE A 109 10.20 9.56 3.10
C ILE A 109 11.38 8.99 2.32
N PRO A 110 11.96 7.85 2.72
CA PRO A 110 13.16 7.29 2.12
C PRO A 110 12.80 6.41 0.91
N LEU A 111 12.12 7.02 -0.07
CA LEU A 111 11.80 6.45 -1.37
C LEU A 111 12.44 7.30 -2.48
N GLU A 112 12.74 6.65 -3.59
CA GLU A 112 13.36 7.29 -4.77
C GLU A 112 12.44 7.19 -5.98
N ILE A 113 12.55 8.15 -6.91
CA ILE A 113 11.83 8.11 -8.19
C ILE A 113 12.24 6.86 -8.96
N GLY A 114 11.26 6.14 -9.53
CA GLY A 114 11.45 4.87 -10.23
C GLY A 114 11.40 3.63 -9.33
N GLN A 115 11.35 3.81 -8.00
CA GLN A 115 11.26 2.69 -7.07
C GLN A 115 9.86 2.06 -7.09
N SER A 116 9.79 0.72 -7.09
CA SER A 116 8.51 0.02 -6.88
C SER A 116 8.14 -0.07 -5.40
N VAL A 117 6.89 0.25 -5.10
CA VAL A 117 6.26 0.02 -3.79
C VAL A 117 5.16 -1.03 -3.90
N PHE A 118 4.86 -1.69 -2.78
CA PHE A 118 3.79 -2.68 -2.68
C PHE A 118 2.71 -2.16 -1.76
N ILE A 119 1.47 -2.13 -2.24
CA ILE A 119 0.34 -1.50 -1.56
C ILE A 119 -0.66 -2.57 -1.19
N TYR A 120 -0.97 -2.67 0.10
CA TYR A 120 -2.09 -3.45 0.60
C TYR A 120 -3.37 -2.64 0.42
N PRO A 121 -4.37 -3.16 -0.32
CA PRO A 121 -5.61 -2.45 -0.53
C PRO A 121 -6.55 -2.55 0.66
N ASN A 122 -7.48 -1.60 0.74
CA ASN A 122 -8.57 -1.63 1.72
C ASN A 122 -9.49 -2.84 1.54
N HIS A 123 -9.84 -3.15 0.29
CA HIS A 123 -10.81 -4.19 -0.02
C HIS A 123 -10.35 -5.01 -1.23
N ALA A 124 -9.95 -6.25 -0.97
CA ALA A 124 -9.33 -7.10 -1.99
C ALA A 124 -10.27 -7.41 -3.16
N CYS A 125 -11.58 -7.54 -2.92
CA CYS A 125 -12.55 -7.82 -3.98
C CYS A 125 -12.66 -6.67 -4.99
N VAL A 126 -12.73 -5.43 -4.48
CA VAL A 126 -12.85 -4.23 -5.32
C VAL A 126 -11.56 -3.99 -6.09
N THR A 127 -10.42 -3.98 -5.41
CA THR A 127 -9.11 -3.84 -6.06
C THR A 127 -8.87 -4.95 -7.06
N GLY A 128 -9.16 -6.20 -6.69
CA GLY A 128 -8.98 -7.35 -7.57
C GLY A 128 -9.84 -7.28 -8.83
N ALA A 129 -10.99 -6.60 -8.81
CA ALA A 129 -11.83 -6.43 -9.99
C ALA A 129 -11.25 -5.44 -11.02
N MET A 130 -10.26 -4.61 -10.63
CA MET A 130 -9.59 -3.68 -11.54
C MET A 130 -8.57 -4.36 -12.45
N TYR A 131 -8.21 -5.63 -12.16
CA TYR A 131 -7.20 -6.37 -12.90
C TYR A 131 -7.80 -7.61 -13.58
N ARG A 132 -7.37 -7.86 -14.82
CA ARG A 132 -7.76 -9.05 -15.58
C ARG A 132 -7.04 -10.32 -15.13
N SER A 133 -5.83 -10.19 -14.60
CA SER A 133 -5.00 -11.31 -14.18
C SER A 133 -4.16 -10.92 -12.95
N TYR A 134 -3.72 -11.91 -12.19
CA TYR A 134 -2.88 -11.75 -11.01
C TYR A 134 -1.53 -12.43 -11.21
N PHE A 135 -0.45 -11.76 -10.80
CA PHE A 135 0.84 -12.41 -10.62
C PHE A 135 0.88 -13.13 -9.28
N VAL A 136 1.14 -14.43 -9.32
CA VAL A 136 1.17 -15.28 -8.13
C VAL A 136 2.62 -15.49 -7.73
N VAL A 137 2.92 -15.27 -6.46
CA VAL A 137 4.22 -15.50 -5.84
C VAL A 137 4.08 -16.52 -4.72
N ASP A 138 5.20 -17.16 -4.37
CA ASP A 138 5.28 -18.07 -3.22
C ASP A 138 6.15 -17.44 -2.13
N SER A 139 5.51 -17.02 -1.04
CA SER A 139 6.17 -16.38 0.11
C SER A 139 7.02 -17.35 0.93
N THR A 140 6.93 -18.65 0.70
CA THR A 140 7.75 -19.66 1.41
C THR A 140 9.15 -19.82 0.79
N LEU A 141 9.35 -19.34 -0.45
CA LEU A 141 10.62 -19.45 -1.18
C LEU A 141 11.61 -18.35 -0.76
N LYS A 142 12.34 -18.60 0.33
CA LYS A 142 13.33 -17.66 0.88
C LYS A 142 14.32 -17.15 -0.18
N GLY A 143 14.47 -15.83 -0.27
CA GLY A 143 15.33 -15.13 -1.25
C GLY A 143 14.76 -15.05 -2.67
N ARG A 144 13.57 -15.60 -2.91
CA ARG A 144 12.85 -15.59 -4.21
C ARG A 144 11.35 -15.35 -4.03
N GLU A 145 10.95 -14.70 -2.94
CA GLU A 145 9.56 -14.40 -2.56
C GLU A 145 8.87 -13.46 -3.55
N ASN A 146 9.66 -12.76 -4.38
CA ASN A 146 9.18 -11.84 -5.43
C ASN A 146 9.11 -12.50 -6.81
N ARG A 147 9.54 -13.77 -6.95
CA ARG A 147 9.55 -14.45 -8.24
C ARG A 147 8.13 -14.91 -8.57
N ILE A 148 7.64 -14.46 -9.72
CA ILE A 148 6.35 -14.91 -10.29
C ILE A 148 6.43 -16.42 -10.55
N GLN A 149 5.50 -17.16 -9.95
CA GLN A 149 5.35 -18.60 -10.10
C GLN A 149 4.25 -18.93 -11.12
N ALA A 150 3.21 -18.10 -11.18
CA ALA A 150 2.09 -18.28 -12.11
C ALA A 150 1.40 -16.95 -12.42
N VAL A 151 0.58 -16.97 -13.47
CA VAL A 151 -0.39 -15.92 -13.78
C VAL A 151 -1.78 -16.54 -13.67
N TRP A 152 -2.65 -15.95 -12.87
CA TRP A 152 -4.04 -16.39 -12.74
C TRP A 152 -4.96 -15.40 -13.44
N ASP A 153 -5.69 -15.85 -14.45
CA ASP A 153 -6.71 -15.04 -15.11
C ASP A 153 -7.99 -15.00 -14.27
N ARG A 154 -8.58 -13.81 -14.15
CA ARG A 154 -9.84 -13.56 -13.46
C ARG A 154 -10.98 -13.63 -14.47
N ALA A 155 -12.08 -14.31 -14.10
CA ALA A 155 -13.34 -14.19 -14.84
C ALA A 155 -13.88 -12.74 -14.73
N ILE A 156 -14.37 -12.20 -15.85
CA ILE A 156 -14.87 -10.82 -15.96
C ILE A 156 -16.26 -10.78 -16.62
N GLY A 157 -17.06 -9.79 -16.26
CA GLY A 157 -18.40 -9.56 -16.82
C GLY A 157 -19.51 -10.36 -16.16
N TRP A 158 -20.64 -10.46 -16.87
CA TRP A 158 -21.84 -11.23 -16.53
C TRP A 158 -22.31 -12.03 -17.75
#